data_AF-A0A537SC76-F1
#
_entry.id   AF-A0A537SC76-F1
#
_cell.length_a   1.000
_cell.length_b   1.000
_cell.length_c   1.000
_cell.angle_alpha   90.00
_cell.angle_beta   90.00
_cell.angle_gamma   90.00
#
_symmetry.space_group_name_H-M   'P 1'
#
loop_
_entity.id
_entity.type
_entity.pdbx_description
1 polymer ?
#
loop_
_entity_poly.entity_id
_entity_poly.type
_entity_poly.pdbx_seq_one_letter_code
_entity_poly.pdbx_strand_id
1 'polypeptide(L)'
;MLELLLCSMLTIFPDYLYRRLVQGKRLGKEITFFSVWFELRWGIVCCLMLTVSLITLIFYFHPSTNTATLFFRTVPILPEGSGRVAEVRLDFSAPVAKGAVIFRLDSSKQEAAVETARRKIAEVDAAILGGQVDVLKAEGQIQEAKSAHQQALDELQVKSELQRRNPGIVAQRDIEKLQVLVDGRQGSLDAANAAKQSSLLRVSTLL
;
A
#
# COMPACT_ATOMS: atom_id res chain seq x y z
N MET A 1 14.61 -29.37 -51.47
CA MET A 1 14.65 -30.69 -52.16
C MET A 1 13.30 -31.01 -52.80
N LEU A 2 12.18 -30.75 -52.09
CA LEU A 2 10.83 -30.99 -52.62
C LEU A 2 10.50 -30.06 -53.80
N GLU A 3 11.05 -28.85 -53.81
CA GLU A 3 10.91 -27.83 -54.85
C GLU A 3 11.45 -28.34 -56.19
N LEU A 4 12.68 -28.88 -56.19
CA LEU A 4 13.31 -29.41 -57.40
C LEU A 4 12.57 -30.65 -57.94
N LEU A 5 12.07 -31.50 -57.04
CA LEU A 5 11.25 -32.66 -57.42
C LEU A 5 9.95 -32.21 -58.11
N LEU A 6 9.23 -31.24 -57.53
CA LEU A 6 8.02 -30.68 -58.14
C LEU A 6 8.30 -29.99 -59.48
N CYS A 7 9.40 -29.23 -59.58
CA CYS A 7 9.80 -28.58 -60.82
C CYS A 7 10.13 -29.61 -61.91
N SER A 8 10.85 -30.69 -61.57
CA SER A 8 11.22 -31.75 -62.53
C SER A 8 10.00 -32.51 -63.05
N MET A 9 8.99 -32.73 -62.20
CA MET A 9 7.73 -33.35 -62.59
C MET A 9 6.91 -32.45 -63.52
N LEU A 10 7.01 -31.12 -63.37
CA LEU A 10 6.26 -30.18 -64.20
C LEU A 10 6.94 -29.86 -65.53
N THR A 11 8.26 -29.89 -65.62
CA THR A 11 8.98 -29.44 -66.83
C THR A 11 9.70 -30.57 -67.57
N ILE A 12 10.41 -31.46 -66.88
CA ILE A 12 11.21 -32.53 -67.51
C ILE A 12 10.33 -33.69 -67.93
N PHE A 13 9.36 -34.06 -67.09
CA PHE A 13 8.48 -35.19 -67.38
C PHE A 13 7.58 -34.96 -68.61
N PRO A 14 6.97 -33.78 -68.84
CA PRO A 14 6.22 -33.51 -70.06
C PRO A 14 7.09 -33.39 -71.32
N ASP A 15 8.28 -32.78 -71.23
CA ASP A 15 9.23 -32.69 -72.35
C ASP A 15 9.71 -34.10 -72.79
N TYR A 16 9.94 -34.97 -71.82
CA TYR A 16 10.23 -36.38 -72.08
C TYR A 16 9.05 -37.11 -72.72
N LEU A 17 7.83 -36.91 -72.21
CA LEU A 17 6.64 -37.58 -72.75
C LEU A 17 6.34 -37.14 -74.19
N TYR A 18 6.52 -35.85 -74.51
CA TYR A 18 6.38 -35.31 -75.86
C TYR A 18 7.38 -35.96 -76.83
N ARG A 19 8.65 -36.06 -76.45
CA ARG A 19 9.68 -36.70 -77.28
C ARG A 19 9.45 -38.19 -77.47
N ARG A 20 8.89 -38.85 -76.46
CA ARG A 20 8.58 -40.28 -76.52
C ARG A 20 7.36 -40.57 -77.38
N LEU A 21 6.27 -39.80 -77.23
CA LEU A 21 4.99 -40.09 -77.90
C LEU A 21 4.88 -39.47 -79.30
N VAL A 22 5.43 -38.27 -79.51
CA VAL A 22 5.31 -37.56 -80.79
C VAL A 22 6.52 -37.81 -81.69
N GLN A 23 7.73 -37.80 -81.11
CA GLN A 23 8.98 -37.97 -81.87
C GLN A 23 9.52 -39.41 -81.83
N GLY A 24 8.86 -40.33 -81.12
CA GLY A 24 9.23 -41.75 -81.04
C GLY A 24 10.52 -42.06 -80.27
N LYS A 25 11.20 -41.05 -79.68
CA LYS A 25 12.52 -41.20 -79.10
C LYS A 25 12.48 -41.99 -77.81
N ARG A 26 13.24 -43.10 -77.74
CA ARG A 26 13.31 -43.98 -76.56
C ARG A 26 14.56 -43.72 -75.73
N LEU A 27 14.38 -43.71 -74.42
CA LEU A 27 15.48 -43.66 -73.45
C LEU A 27 16.39 -44.87 -73.64
N GLY A 28 17.71 -44.66 -73.69
CA GLY A 28 18.71 -45.73 -73.85
C GLY A 28 19.00 -46.17 -75.28
N LYS A 29 18.26 -45.69 -76.28
CA LYS A 29 18.60 -45.87 -77.71
C LYS A 29 18.96 -44.54 -78.36
N GLU A 30 17.98 -43.66 -78.48
CA GLU A 30 18.14 -42.35 -79.14
C GLU A 30 18.49 -41.26 -78.13
N ILE A 31 18.03 -41.42 -76.88
CA ILE A 31 18.41 -40.58 -75.76
C ILE A 31 19.42 -41.36 -74.90
N THR A 32 20.69 -41.22 -75.25
CA THR A 32 21.86 -41.73 -74.48
C THR A 32 22.32 -40.69 -73.46
N PHE A 33 23.10 -41.08 -72.44
CA PHE A 33 23.60 -40.15 -71.41
C PHE A 33 24.28 -38.88 -71.99
N PHE A 34 24.95 -39.00 -73.14
CA PHE A 34 25.58 -37.86 -73.82
C PHE A 34 24.60 -36.99 -74.61
N SER A 35 23.47 -37.53 -75.06
CA SER A 35 22.45 -36.81 -75.86
C SER A 35 21.24 -36.34 -75.05
N VAL A 36 21.03 -36.84 -73.82
CA VAL A 36 19.97 -36.39 -72.89
C VAL A 36 19.95 -34.87 -72.79
N TRP A 37 21.12 -34.26 -72.62
CA TRP A 37 21.22 -32.81 -72.46
C TRP A 37 20.79 -32.05 -73.72
N PHE A 38 21.16 -32.53 -74.90
CA PHE A 38 20.84 -31.86 -76.17
C PHE A 38 19.37 -32.02 -76.55
N GLU A 39 18.83 -33.23 -76.33
CA GLU A 39 17.43 -33.52 -76.52
C GLU A 39 16.62 -32.74 -75.49
N LEU A 40 16.69 -33.07 -74.20
CA LEU A 40 15.84 -32.52 -73.14
C LEU A 40 16.23 -31.10 -72.67
N ARG A 41 16.99 -30.34 -73.47
CA ARG A 41 17.52 -29.01 -73.10
C ARG A 41 16.46 -28.05 -72.60
N TRP A 42 15.27 -28.06 -73.23
CA TRP A 42 14.19 -27.17 -72.86
C TRP A 42 13.58 -27.56 -71.52
N GLY A 43 13.27 -28.84 -71.29
CA GLY A 43 12.78 -29.32 -70.01
C GLY A 43 13.74 -29.07 -68.85
N ILE A 44 15.05 -29.27 -69.07
CA ILE A 44 16.10 -29.06 -68.06
C ILE A 44 16.30 -27.57 -67.76
N VAL A 45 16.41 -26.71 -68.78
CA VAL A 45 16.57 -25.26 -68.58
C VAL A 45 15.33 -24.66 -67.92
N CYS A 46 14.13 -25.05 -68.34
CA CYS A 46 12.89 -24.62 -67.68
C CYS A 46 12.80 -25.14 -66.23
N CYS A 47 13.24 -26.37 -65.95
CA CYS A 47 13.27 -26.90 -64.58
C CYS A 47 14.15 -26.04 -63.68
N LEU A 48 15.35 -25.72 -64.15
CA LEU A 48 16.31 -24.93 -63.39
C LEU A 48 15.78 -23.52 -63.15
N MET A 49 15.29 -22.84 -64.19
CA MET A 49 14.72 -21.50 -64.07
C MET A 49 13.53 -21.45 -63.10
N LEU A 50 12.62 -22.42 -63.18
CA LEU A 50 11.46 -22.50 -62.31
C LEU A 50 11.85 -22.80 -60.86
N THR A 51 12.82 -23.70 -60.65
CA THR A 51 13.33 -24.01 -59.30
C THR A 51 13.96 -22.78 -58.65
N VAL A 52 14.81 -22.06 -59.38
CA VAL A 52 15.43 -20.81 -58.87
C VAL A 52 14.35 -19.78 -58.55
N SER A 53 13.42 -19.54 -59.47
CA SER A 53 12.32 -18.59 -59.26
C SER A 53 11.48 -18.93 -58.03
N LEU A 54 11.10 -20.20 -57.86
CA LEU A 54 10.28 -20.66 -56.75
C LEU A 54 11.00 -20.53 -55.41
N ILE A 55 12.27 -20.94 -55.34
CA ILE A 55 13.11 -20.78 -54.16
C ILE A 55 13.20 -19.29 -53.78
N THR A 56 13.49 -18.42 -54.75
CA THR A 56 13.58 -16.98 -54.51
C THR A 56 12.26 -16.41 -53.99
N LEU A 57 11.13 -16.77 -54.60
CA LEU A 57 9.82 -16.24 -54.22
C LEU A 57 9.42 -16.68 -52.81
N ILE A 58 9.62 -17.96 -52.48
CA ILE A 58 9.28 -18.50 -51.16
C ILE A 58 10.11 -17.81 -50.07
N PHE A 59 11.44 -17.74 -50.23
CA PHE A 59 12.29 -17.13 -49.20
C PHE A 59 12.15 -15.61 -49.12
N TYR A 60 11.82 -14.95 -50.24
CA TYR A 60 11.57 -13.51 -50.25
C TYR A 60 10.30 -13.15 -49.46
N PHE A 61 9.21 -13.90 -49.66
CA PHE A 61 7.93 -13.60 -49.00
C PHE A 61 7.74 -14.26 -47.63
N HIS A 62 8.43 -15.37 -47.37
CA HIS A 62 8.36 -16.11 -46.10
C HIS A 62 9.78 -16.35 -45.55
N PRO A 63 10.46 -15.28 -45.10
CA PRO A 63 11.74 -15.45 -44.43
C PRO A 63 11.53 -16.22 -43.12
N SER A 64 12.17 -17.38 -43.00
CA SER A 64 12.21 -18.13 -41.75
C SER A 64 13.34 -17.60 -40.87
N THR A 65 13.01 -17.24 -39.63
CA THR A 65 14.00 -16.87 -38.62
C THR A 65 13.83 -17.75 -37.38
N ASN A 66 14.95 -18.09 -36.76
CA ASN A 66 14.98 -18.79 -35.46
C ASN A 66 15.16 -17.81 -34.29
N THR A 67 15.29 -16.51 -34.58
CA THR A 67 15.44 -15.47 -33.57
C THR A 67 14.15 -14.67 -33.46
N ALA A 68 13.54 -14.73 -32.28
CA ALA A 68 12.40 -13.92 -31.91
C ALA A 68 12.72 -13.16 -30.62
N THR A 69 12.60 -11.83 -30.67
CA THR A 69 12.75 -10.97 -29.48
C THR A 69 11.36 -10.57 -29.01
N LEU A 70 11.00 -10.96 -27.80
CA LEU A 70 9.76 -10.52 -27.16
C LEU A 70 9.98 -9.16 -26.51
N PHE A 71 9.24 -8.15 -26.97
CA PHE A 71 9.23 -6.83 -26.33
C PHE A 71 8.19 -6.84 -25.20
N PHE A 72 8.64 -6.73 -23.95
CA PHE A 72 7.77 -6.52 -22.80
C PHE A 72 8.25 -5.33 -21.98
N ARG A 73 7.32 -4.62 -21.36
CA ARG A 73 7.61 -3.55 -20.42
C ARG A 73 7.85 -4.15 -19.04
N THR A 74 9.08 -4.09 -18.56
CA THR A 74 9.40 -4.46 -17.17
C THR A 74 9.06 -3.32 -16.23
N VAL A 75 8.32 -3.63 -15.16
CA VAL A 75 8.10 -2.70 -14.04
C VAL A 75 8.75 -3.32 -12.81
N PRO A 76 9.81 -2.72 -12.26
CA PRO A 76 10.43 -3.23 -11.05
C PRO A 76 9.53 -2.96 -9.84
N ILE A 77 9.42 -3.94 -8.95
CA ILE A 77 8.66 -3.82 -7.70
C ILE A 77 9.68 -3.68 -6.57
N LEU A 78 9.70 -2.52 -5.93
CA LEU A 78 10.60 -2.23 -4.80
C LEU A 78 9.78 -2.09 -3.52
N PRO A 79 10.31 -2.57 -2.37
CA PRO A 79 9.73 -2.25 -1.08
C PRO A 79 10.03 -0.79 -0.70
N GLU A 80 9.08 -0.14 -0.03
CA GLU A 80 9.24 1.22 0.51
C GLU A 80 10.28 1.30 1.65
N GLY A 81 10.58 0.17 2.29
CA GLY A 81 11.50 0.08 3.43
C GLY A 81 12.47 -1.08 3.31
N SER A 82 13.54 -1.02 4.11
CA SER A 82 14.51 -2.11 4.25
C SER A 82 14.08 -3.10 5.33
N GLY A 83 14.35 -4.39 5.12
CA GLY A 83 14.00 -5.42 6.08
C GLY A 83 14.43 -6.81 5.63
N ARG A 84 14.40 -7.76 6.56
CA ARG A 84 14.58 -9.19 6.25
C ARG A 84 13.30 -9.72 5.62
N VAL A 85 13.41 -10.49 4.54
CA VAL A 85 12.26 -11.20 3.96
C VAL A 85 11.89 -12.37 4.88
N ALA A 86 10.64 -12.40 5.34
CA ALA A 86 10.11 -13.47 6.19
C ALA A 86 9.47 -14.59 5.36
N GLU A 87 8.76 -14.23 4.29
CA GLU A 87 8.03 -15.17 3.44
C GLU A 87 8.01 -14.66 2.00
N VAL A 88 8.21 -15.56 1.04
CA VAL A 88 7.98 -15.31 -0.40
C VAL A 88 6.83 -16.21 -0.83
N ARG A 89 5.78 -15.63 -1.42
CA ARG A 89 4.51 -16.33 -1.72
C ARG A 89 4.32 -16.70 -3.18
N LEU A 90 5.19 -16.21 -4.06
CA LEU A 90 5.15 -16.47 -5.49
C LEU A 90 6.47 -17.04 -5.98
N ASP A 91 6.35 -18.03 -6.87
CA ASP A 91 7.47 -18.64 -7.57
C ASP A 91 7.89 -17.83 -8.81
N PHE A 92 9.03 -18.21 -9.36
CA PHE A 92 9.56 -17.62 -10.58
C PHE A 92 8.57 -17.74 -11.75
N SER A 93 8.28 -16.62 -12.41
CA SER A 93 7.35 -16.53 -13.56
C SER A 93 5.87 -16.85 -13.24
N ALA A 94 5.48 -16.86 -11.96
CA ALA A 94 4.09 -17.05 -11.58
C ALA A 94 3.20 -15.84 -11.96
N PRO A 95 1.91 -16.06 -12.32
CA PRO A 95 0.99 -14.97 -12.60
C PRO A 95 0.66 -14.18 -11.33
N VAL A 96 0.74 -12.84 -11.39
CA VAL A 96 0.47 -11.94 -10.27
C VAL A 96 -0.80 -11.13 -10.54
N ALA A 97 -1.80 -11.27 -9.66
CA ALA A 97 -2.99 -10.42 -9.68
C ALA A 97 -2.73 -9.08 -8.98
N LYS A 98 -3.48 -8.04 -9.34
CA LYS A 98 -3.40 -6.73 -8.67
C LYS A 98 -3.73 -6.89 -7.17
N GLY A 99 -2.83 -6.41 -6.32
CA GLY A 99 -2.98 -6.48 -4.86
C GLY A 99 -2.54 -7.82 -4.24
N ALA A 100 -2.05 -8.77 -5.05
CA ALA A 100 -1.49 -10.00 -4.51
C ALA A 100 -0.21 -9.71 -3.70
N VAL A 101 -0.06 -10.40 -2.57
CA VAL A 101 1.12 -10.29 -1.71
C VAL A 101 2.25 -11.11 -2.32
N ILE A 102 3.30 -10.44 -2.79
CA ILE A 102 4.45 -11.09 -3.43
C ILE A 102 5.39 -11.70 -2.40
N PHE A 103 5.77 -10.90 -1.42
CA PHE A 103 6.60 -11.30 -0.30
C PHE A 103 6.23 -10.46 0.93
N ARG A 104 6.61 -10.94 2.11
CA ARG A 104 6.43 -10.25 3.38
C ARG A 104 7.78 -10.03 4.04
N LEU A 105 7.97 -8.83 4.57
CA LEU A 105 9.12 -8.51 5.43
C LEU A 105 8.82 -8.90 6.87
N ASP A 106 9.86 -9.20 7.64
CA ASP A 106 9.78 -9.44 9.08
C ASP A 106 9.23 -8.18 9.78
N SER A 107 8.05 -8.33 10.39
CA SER A 107 7.27 -7.28 11.04
C SER A 107 7.47 -7.22 12.55
N SER A 108 8.31 -8.09 13.14
CA SER A 108 8.44 -8.23 14.60
C SER A 108 8.74 -6.90 15.32
N LYS A 109 9.63 -6.07 14.76
CA LYS A 109 9.97 -4.75 15.33
C LYS A 109 8.81 -3.77 15.24
N GLN A 110 8.11 -3.77 14.11
CA GLN A 110 6.98 -2.87 13.84
C GLN A 110 5.78 -3.25 14.70
N GLU A 111 5.49 -4.55 14.85
CA GLU A 111 4.46 -5.07 15.74
C GLU A 111 4.75 -4.73 17.20
N ALA A 112 5.99 -4.91 17.65
CA ALA A 112 6.41 -4.51 18.99
C ALA A 112 6.26 -2.99 19.23
N ALA A 113 6.58 -2.17 18.23
CA ALA A 113 6.39 -0.72 18.31
C ALA A 113 4.91 -0.33 18.39
N VAL A 114 4.05 -0.98 17.60
CA VAL A 114 2.59 -0.78 17.65
C VAL A 114 2.04 -1.18 19.01
N GLU A 115 2.44 -2.34 19.54
CA GLU A 115 2.02 -2.77 20.87
C GLU A 115 2.51 -1.82 21.96
N THR A 116 3.75 -1.33 21.88
CA THR A 116 4.27 -0.32 22.81
C THR A 116 3.45 0.97 22.77
N ALA A 117 3.10 1.45 21.57
CA ALA A 117 2.27 2.63 21.41
C ALA A 117 0.85 2.41 21.98
N ARG A 118 0.24 1.24 21.74
CA ARG A 118 -1.06 0.86 22.34
C ARG A 118 -1.01 0.84 23.85
N ARG A 119 0.07 0.32 24.45
CA ARG A 119 0.27 0.35 25.91
C ARG A 119 0.42 1.77 26.43
N LYS A 120 1.09 2.67 25.69
CA LYS A 120 1.20 4.07 26.07
C LYS A 120 -0.15 4.79 26.05
N ILE A 121 -1.01 4.49 25.07
CA ILE A 121 -2.39 5.02 25.04
C ILE A 121 -3.15 4.58 26.29
N ALA A 122 -3.11 3.28 26.62
CA ALA A 122 -3.78 2.77 27.81
C ALA A 122 -3.26 3.40 29.13
N GLU A 123 -1.96 3.71 29.20
CA GLU A 123 -1.36 4.43 30.33
C GLU A 123 -1.90 5.87 30.43
N VAL A 124 -2.00 6.57 29.30
CA VAL A 124 -2.56 7.94 29.23
C VAL A 124 -4.04 7.93 29.59
N ASP A 125 -4.82 6.97 29.09
CA ASP A 125 -6.24 6.82 29.43
C ASP A 125 -6.44 6.60 30.94
N ALA A 126 -5.59 5.75 31.55
CA ALA A 126 -5.60 5.54 33.00
C ALA A 126 -5.21 6.83 33.76
N ALA A 127 -4.25 7.61 33.25
CA ALA A 127 -3.86 8.90 33.84
C ALA A 127 -4.98 9.95 33.73
N ILE A 128 -5.74 9.96 32.63
CA ILE A 128 -6.92 10.82 32.45
C ILE A 128 -7.99 10.45 33.47
N LEU A 129 -8.31 9.17 33.63
CA LEU A 129 -9.26 8.69 34.65
C LEU A 129 -8.82 9.09 36.06
N GLY A 130 -7.54 8.90 36.40
CA GLY A 130 -6.98 9.35 37.68
C GLY A 130 -7.10 10.87 37.86
N GLY A 131 -6.83 11.65 36.80
CA GLY A 131 -7.02 13.10 36.81
C GLY A 131 -8.47 13.54 36.99
N GLN A 132 -9.44 12.83 36.40
CA GLN A 132 -10.87 13.10 36.60
C GLN A 132 -11.30 12.85 38.05
N VAL A 133 -10.78 11.79 38.69
CA VAL A 133 -11.01 11.53 40.12
C VAL A 133 -10.43 12.67 40.97
N ASP A 134 -9.25 13.19 40.63
CA ASP A 134 -8.67 14.34 41.33
C ASP A 134 -9.51 15.62 41.16
N VAL A 135 -10.14 15.82 40.00
CA VAL A 135 -11.09 16.93 39.78
C VAL A 135 -12.32 16.78 40.68
N LEU A 136 -12.91 15.58 40.75
CA LEU A 136 -14.06 15.30 41.62
C LEU A 136 -13.70 15.51 43.11
N LYS A 137 -12.50 15.12 43.52
CA LYS A 137 -11.99 15.38 44.87
C LYS A 137 -11.88 16.88 45.15
N ALA A 138 -11.34 17.65 44.21
CA ALA A 138 -11.24 19.11 44.35
C ALA A 138 -12.63 19.78 44.40
N GLU A 139 -13.63 19.28 43.67
CA GLU A 139 -15.01 19.75 43.77
C GLU A 139 -15.62 19.51 45.16
N GLY A 140 -15.36 18.34 45.76
CA GLY A 140 -15.76 18.07 47.13
C GLY A 140 -15.15 19.06 48.13
N GLN A 141 -13.86 19.38 47.97
CA GLN A 141 -13.17 20.37 48.82
C GLN A 141 -13.71 21.79 48.65
N ILE A 142 -14.06 22.18 47.42
CA ILE A 142 -14.72 23.47 47.16
C ILE A 142 -16.07 23.53 47.88
N GLN A 143 -16.86 22.45 47.81
CA GLN A 143 -18.16 22.41 48.47
C GLN A 143 -18.05 22.50 50.01
N GLU A 144 -17.04 21.85 50.60
CA GLU A 144 -16.72 21.97 52.02
C GLU A 144 -16.30 23.40 52.40
N ALA A 145 -15.34 23.98 51.67
CA ALA A 145 -14.87 25.35 51.91
C ALA A 145 -15.99 26.39 51.74
N LYS A 146 -16.86 26.20 50.74
CA LYS A 146 -18.03 27.04 50.48
C LYS A 146 -19.02 26.98 51.63
N SER A 147 -19.29 25.78 52.15
CA SER A 147 -20.20 25.60 53.28
C SER A 147 -19.63 26.27 54.54
N ALA A 148 -18.33 26.12 54.80
CA ALA A 148 -17.66 26.78 55.93
C ALA A 148 -17.64 28.32 55.80
N HIS A 149 -17.45 28.84 54.59
CA HIS A 149 -17.52 30.28 54.33
C HIS A 149 -18.94 30.82 54.53
N GLN A 150 -19.96 30.12 54.00
CA GLN A 150 -21.35 30.50 54.19
C GLN A 150 -21.74 30.52 55.67
N GLN A 151 -21.33 29.51 56.45
CA GLN A 151 -21.59 29.48 57.89
C GLN A 151 -20.99 30.69 58.62
N ALA A 152 -19.75 31.07 58.27
CA ALA A 152 -19.09 32.24 58.85
C ALA A 152 -19.77 33.55 58.42
N LEU A 153 -20.23 33.65 57.17
CA LEU A 153 -20.99 34.78 56.65
C LEU A 153 -22.33 34.94 57.35
N ASP A 154 -23.10 33.85 57.49
CA ASP A 154 -24.39 33.86 58.17
C ASP A 154 -24.23 34.30 59.63
N GLU A 155 -23.19 33.80 60.32
CA GLU A 155 -22.90 34.20 61.70
C GLU A 155 -22.52 35.69 61.82
N LEU A 156 -21.70 36.20 60.89
CA LEU A 156 -21.37 37.62 60.80
C LEU A 156 -22.61 38.48 60.54
N GLN A 157 -23.47 38.05 59.61
CA GLN A 157 -24.68 38.77 59.23
C GLN A 157 -25.66 38.84 60.40
N VAL A 158 -25.93 37.71 61.06
CA VAL A 158 -26.81 37.67 62.24
C VAL A 158 -26.27 38.57 63.35
N LYS A 159 -24.97 38.50 63.68
CA LYS A 159 -24.38 39.31 64.76
C LYS A 159 -24.30 40.79 64.43
N SER A 160 -24.00 41.15 63.18
CA SER A 160 -24.01 42.56 62.73
C SER A 160 -25.41 43.17 62.73
N GLU A 161 -26.43 42.40 62.38
CA GLU A 161 -27.81 42.85 62.44
C GLU A 161 -28.31 43.02 63.87
N LEU A 162 -27.95 42.11 64.79
CA LEU A 162 -28.22 42.26 66.22
C LEU A 162 -27.57 43.52 66.80
N GLN A 163 -26.31 43.81 66.43
CA GLN A 163 -25.63 45.03 66.87
C GLN A 163 -26.30 46.30 66.33
N ARG A 164 -26.75 46.29 65.06
CA ARG A 164 -27.53 47.40 64.47
C ARG A 164 -28.84 47.65 65.20
N ARG A 165 -29.55 46.58 65.58
CA ARG A 165 -30.85 46.69 66.27
C ARG A 165 -30.68 47.09 67.74
N ASN A 166 -29.61 46.65 68.40
CA ASN A 166 -29.30 46.99 69.80
C ASN A 166 -27.77 47.09 70.02
N PRO A 167 -27.20 48.31 70.06
CA PRO A 167 -25.75 48.56 70.12
C PRO A 167 -25.00 47.99 71.33
N GLY A 168 -25.71 47.50 72.36
CA GLY A 168 -25.11 46.93 73.58
C GLY A 168 -25.07 45.41 73.66
N ILE A 169 -25.63 44.66 72.69
CA ILE A 169 -25.76 43.19 72.76
C ILE A 169 -24.50 42.45 72.26
N VAL A 170 -23.81 43.00 71.26
CA VAL A 170 -22.62 42.38 70.65
C VAL A 170 -21.48 43.38 70.64
N ALA A 171 -20.29 42.95 71.10
CA ALA A 171 -19.10 43.78 71.09
C ALA A 171 -18.59 43.99 69.66
N GLN A 172 -18.17 45.21 69.34
CA GLN A 172 -17.67 45.55 68.00
C GLN A 172 -16.44 44.73 67.60
N ARG A 173 -15.60 44.38 68.57
CA ARG A 173 -14.43 43.51 68.38
C ARG A 173 -14.80 42.08 67.95
N ASP A 174 -15.97 41.58 68.34
CA ASP A 174 -16.41 40.25 67.92
C ASP A 174 -16.89 40.26 66.46
N ILE A 175 -17.46 41.38 66.00
CA ILE A 175 -17.80 41.59 64.58
C ILE A 175 -16.51 41.63 63.74
N GLU A 176 -15.51 42.41 64.18
CA GLU A 176 -14.21 42.48 63.51
C GLU A 176 -13.54 41.10 63.41
N LYS A 177 -13.58 40.28 64.48
CA LYS A 177 -13.07 38.91 64.44
C LYS A 177 -13.81 38.03 63.43
N LEU A 178 -15.13 38.12 63.36
CA LEU A 178 -15.94 37.36 62.41
C LEU A 178 -15.67 37.81 60.97
N GLN A 179 -15.43 39.10 60.76
CA GLN A 179 -15.07 39.63 59.44
C GLN A 179 -13.72 39.09 58.97
N VAL A 180 -12.69 39.10 59.83
CA VAL A 180 -11.41 38.45 59.55
C VAL A 180 -11.56 36.95 59.30
N LEU A 181 -12.46 36.28 60.03
CA LEU A 181 -12.76 34.86 59.82
C LEU A 181 -13.38 34.61 58.44
N VAL A 182 -14.37 35.41 58.04
CA VAL A 182 -15.02 35.34 56.72
C VAL A 182 -13.99 35.51 55.60
N ASP A 183 -13.13 36.54 55.70
CA ASP A 183 -12.07 36.81 54.73
C ASP A 183 -11.07 35.64 54.66
N GLY A 184 -10.71 35.04 55.80
CA GLY A 184 -9.87 33.84 55.84
C GLY A 184 -10.52 32.61 55.20
N ARG A 185 -11.84 32.44 55.37
CA ARG A 185 -12.60 31.36 54.70
C ARG A 185 -12.76 31.62 53.20
N GLN A 186 -12.91 32.87 52.78
CA GLN A 186 -12.90 33.25 51.38
C GLN A 186 -11.56 32.90 50.72
N GLY A 187 -10.43 33.25 51.36
CA GLY A 187 -9.11 32.83 50.87
C GLY A 187 -8.94 31.32 50.78
N SER A 188 -9.56 30.56 51.70
CA SER A 188 -9.57 29.09 51.65
C SER A 188 -10.39 28.54 50.47
N LEU A 189 -11.53 29.18 50.15
CA LEU A 189 -12.34 28.85 48.98
C LEU A 189 -11.59 29.16 47.68
N ASP A 190 -10.94 30.31 47.60
CA ASP A 190 -10.14 30.70 46.43
C ASP A 190 -8.96 29.75 46.20
N ALA A 191 -8.31 29.30 47.28
CA ALA A 191 -7.28 28.27 47.20
C ALA A 191 -7.82 26.92 46.69
N ALA A 192 -9.02 26.50 47.13
CA ALA A 192 -9.67 25.28 46.64
C ALA A 192 -10.07 25.39 45.15
N ASN A 193 -10.55 26.56 44.72
CA ASN A 193 -10.84 26.84 43.31
C ASN A 193 -9.57 26.77 42.44
N ALA A 194 -8.45 27.34 42.92
CA ALA A 194 -7.16 27.25 42.24
C ALA A 194 -6.67 25.79 42.14
N ALA A 195 -6.87 24.99 43.18
CA ALA A 195 -6.54 23.56 43.17
C ALA A 195 -7.35 22.79 42.12
N LYS A 196 -8.66 23.04 42.02
CA LYS A 196 -9.50 22.47 40.94
C LYS A 196 -8.99 22.87 39.56
N GLN A 197 -8.64 24.14 39.37
CA GLN A 197 -8.11 24.62 38.09
C GLN A 197 -6.79 23.93 37.73
N SER A 198 -5.91 23.69 38.70
CA SER A 198 -4.69 22.91 38.50
C SER A 198 -4.98 21.46 38.08
N SER A 199 -5.94 20.79 38.72
CA SER A 199 -6.35 19.43 38.35
C SER A 199 -6.98 19.37 36.94
N LEU A 200 -7.80 20.36 36.58
CA LEU A 200 -8.37 20.47 35.23
C LEU A 200 -7.28 20.67 34.17
N LEU A 201 -6.29 21.52 34.44
CA LEU A 201 -5.15 21.73 33.54
C LEU A 201 -4.32 20.44 33.36
N ARG A 202 -4.17 19.65 34.43
CA ARG A 202 -3.49 18.35 34.34
C ARG A 202 -4.23 17.40 33.40
N VAL A 203 -5.57 17.34 33.48
CA VAL A 203 -6.38 16.52 32.58
C VAL A 203 -6.32 17.06 31.15
N SER A 204 -6.42 18.37 30.95
CA SER A 204 -6.38 18.96 29.60
C SER A 204 -5.03 18.82 28.91
N THR A 205 -3.94 18.73 29.67
CA THR A 205 -2.58 18.50 29.11
C THR A 205 -2.40 17.06 28.62
N LEU A 206 -3.23 16.13 29.09
CA LEU A 206 -3.20 14.72 28.67
C LEU A 206 -4.11 14.43 27.46
N LEU A 207 -4.93 15.39 27.04
CA LEU A 207 -5.84 15.32 25.88
C LEU A 207 -5.22 16.02 24.66
#